data_AF-A0A183AST2-F1
#
_entry.id   AF-A0A183AST2-F1
#
_cell.length_a   1.000
_cell.length_b   1.000
_cell.length_c   1.000
_cell.angle_alpha   90.00
_cell.angle_beta   90.00
_cell.angle_gamma   90.00
#
_symmetry.space_group_name_H-M   'P 1'
#
loop_
_entity.id
_entity.type
_entity.pdbx_description
1 polymer ?
#
loop_
_entity_poly.entity_id
_entity_poly.type
_entity_poly.pdbx_seq_one_letter_code
_entity_poly.pdbx_strand_id
1 'polypeptide(L)'
;LDRMSMEMSRDLMRRGANVVVVSLLPGLVHTESVVSVLNSGRAPSMLTDAVNALLGVSVEVPGLVVATMVGQPQHVLLKQSGRTLFLSDLARRFGVKDCNKKYPTDPRSVKTLLKLAGWRRVAFFVPSFVKVPCWVLSIVTSKF
;
A
#
# COMPACT_ATOMS: atom_id res chain seq x y z
N LEU A 1 -12.33 7.85 -0.98
CA LEU A 1 -11.21 8.58 -1.62
C LEU A 1 -10.91 8.01 -3.01
N ASP A 2 -10.65 6.72 -3.15
CA ASP A 2 -10.33 6.08 -4.45
C ASP A 2 -11.33 6.37 -5.57
N ARG A 3 -12.63 6.27 -5.30
CA ARG A 3 -13.68 6.61 -6.27
C ARG A 3 -13.61 8.08 -6.71
N MET A 4 -13.33 8.99 -5.79
CA MET A 4 -13.20 10.42 -6.08
C MET A 4 -11.97 10.70 -6.94
N SER A 5 -10.82 10.08 -6.64
CA SER A 5 -9.61 10.18 -7.46
C SER A 5 -9.83 9.67 -8.89
N MET A 6 -10.60 8.58 -9.05
CA MET A 6 -10.96 8.03 -10.34
C MET A 6 -11.89 8.96 -11.13
N GLU A 7 -12.94 9.49 -10.50
CA GLU A 7 -13.88 10.42 -11.14
C GLU A 7 -13.18 11.73 -11.55
N MET A 8 -12.33 12.27 -10.67
CA MET A 8 -11.55 13.48 -10.94
C MET A 8 -10.56 13.28 -12.10
N SER A 9 -9.85 12.16 -12.13
CA SER A 9 -8.96 11.80 -13.25
C SER A 9 -9.72 11.77 -14.58
N ARG A 10 -10.90 11.13 -14.60
CA ARG A 10 -11.74 11.04 -15.80
C ARG A 10 -12.18 12.41 -16.30
N ASP A 11 -12.57 13.30 -15.40
CA ASP A 11 -13.03 14.64 -15.77
C ASP A 11 -11.90 15.55 -16.26
N LEU A 12 -10.70 15.44 -15.66
CA LEU A 12 -9.52 16.15 -16.13
C LEU A 12 -9.05 15.66 -17.50
N MET A 13 -9.08 14.35 -17.73
CA MET A 13 -8.76 13.76 -19.04
C MET A 13 -9.73 14.23 -20.13
N ARG A 14 -11.04 14.29 -19.85
CA ARG A 14 -12.06 14.79 -20.80
C ARG A 14 -11.86 16.25 -21.18
N ARG A 15 -11.35 17.07 -20.25
CA ARG A 15 -11.06 18.48 -20.46
C ARG A 15 -9.70 18.72 -21.14
N GLY A 16 -8.95 17.67 -21.47
CA GLY A 16 -7.61 17.78 -22.05
C GLY A 16 -6.57 18.34 -21.08
N ALA A 17 -6.85 18.33 -19.77
CA ALA A 17 -5.92 18.83 -18.77
C ALA A 17 -4.78 17.82 -18.57
N ASN A 18 -3.54 18.32 -18.60
CA ASN A 18 -2.35 17.51 -18.38
C ASN A 18 -2.05 17.33 -16.88
N VAL A 19 -2.98 16.67 -16.17
CA VAL A 19 -2.90 16.46 -14.72
C VAL A 19 -3.06 14.99 -14.42
N VAL A 20 -2.22 14.48 -13.51
CA VAL A 20 -2.26 13.09 -13.06
C VAL A 20 -2.82 13.04 -11.65
N VAL A 21 -3.90 12.28 -11.48
CA VAL A 21 -4.55 12.08 -10.19
C VAL A 21 -4.44 10.61 -9.83
N VAL A 22 -3.82 10.29 -8.71
CA VAL A 22 -3.64 8.91 -8.24
C VAL A 22 -4.02 8.80 -6.77
N SER A 23 -4.56 7.65 -6.37
CA SER A 23 -4.74 7.32 -4.96
C SER A 23 -3.58 6.42 -4.52
N LEU A 24 -2.86 6.81 -3.46
CA LEU A 24 -1.74 6.05 -2.92
C LEU A 24 -2.17 5.35 -1.63
N LEU A 25 -2.06 4.01 -1.60
CA LEU A 25 -2.28 3.18 -0.43
C LEU A 25 -0.93 2.83 0.22
N PRO A 26 -0.52 3.54 1.29
CA PRO A 26 0.76 3.32 1.95
C PRO A 26 0.84 2.01 2.74
N GLY A 27 -0.30 1.46 3.17
CA GLY A 27 -0.33 0.38 4.15
C GLY A 27 -0.17 0.92 5.57
N LEU A 28 0.23 0.06 6.50
CA LEU A 28 0.42 0.42 7.90
C LEU A 28 1.75 1.17 8.05
N VAL A 29 1.70 2.46 8.37
CA VAL A 29 2.91 3.29 8.58
C VAL A 29 3.15 3.46 10.07
N HIS A 30 4.41 3.39 10.50
CA HIS A 30 4.81 3.63 11.88
C HIS A 30 4.76 5.12 12.23
N THR A 31 3.58 5.66 12.47
CA THR A 31 3.43 7.05 12.92
C THR A 31 3.36 7.14 14.44
N GLU A 32 3.71 8.31 14.97
CA GLU A 32 3.60 8.66 16.39
C GLU A 32 2.17 8.48 16.92
N SER A 33 1.15 8.72 16.08
CA SER A 33 -0.25 8.47 16.44
C SER A 33 -0.57 6.98 16.55
N VAL A 34 -0.02 6.14 15.65
CA VAL A 34 -0.22 4.69 15.72
C VAL A 34 0.48 4.11 16.94
N VAL A 35 1.70 4.58 17.24
CA VAL A 35 2.47 4.16 18.41
C VAL A 35 1.81 4.60 19.71
N SER A 36 1.24 5.81 19.78
CA SER A 36 0.53 6.27 20.98
C SER A 36 -0.74 5.47 21.24
N VAL A 37 -1.50 5.13 20.19
CA VAL A 37 -2.70 4.27 20.30
C VAL A 37 -2.31 2.85 20.72
N LEU A 38 -1.20 2.31 20.20
CA LEU A 38 -0.66 1.01 20.60
C LEU A 38 -0.30 0.98 22.09
N ASN A 39 0.42 2.00 22.56
CA ASN A 39 0.86 2.12 23.96
C ASN A 39 -0.31 2.40 24.93
N SER A 40 -1.39 3.01 24.44
CA SER A 40 -2.59 3.28 25.24
C SER A 40 -3.43 2.03 25.57
N GLY A 41 -3.09 0.86 25.00
CA GLY A 41 -3.84 -0.39 25.18
C GLY A 41 -5.22 -0.41 24.52
N ARG A 42 -5.62 0.67 23.81
CA ARG A 42 -6.88 0.77 23.06
C ARG A 42 -6.79 0.23 21.63
N ALA A 43 -5.61 -0.20 21.18
CA ALA A 43 -5.46 -0.79 19.86
C ALA A 43 -6.16 -2.17 19.80
N PRO A 44 -6.98 -2.43 18.77
CA PRO A 44 -7.49 -3.78 18.53
C PRO A 44 -6.30 -4.74 18.33
N SER A 45 -6.38 -5.92 18.96
CA SER A 45 -5.30 -6.92 19.02
C SER A 45 -4.67 -7.24 17.66
N MET A 46 -5.45 -7.21 16.58
CA MET A 46 -4.98 -7.39 15.20
C MET A 46 -4.02 -6.29 14.73
N LEU A 47 -4.28 -5.02 15.09
CA LEU A 47 -3.37 -3.92 14.78
C LEU A 47 -2.09 -4.04 15.62
N THR A 48 -2.22 -4.44 16.87
CA THR A 48 -1.09 -4.68 17.77
C THR A 48 -0.16 -5.75 17.21
N ASP A 49 -0.73 -6.88 16.79
CA ASP A 49 0.00 -7.98 16.16
C ASP A 49 0.55 -7.60 14.79
N ALA A 50 -0.15 -6.77 14.00
CA ALA A 50 0.32 -6.32 12.70
C ALA A 50 1.54 -5.38 12.81
N VAL A 51 1.49 -4.41 13.72
CA VAL A 51 2.62 -3.51 14.01
C VAL A 51 3.80 -4.32 14.54
N ASN A 52 3.56 -5.23 15.50
CA ASN A 52 4.59 -6.06 16.10
C ASN A 52 5.18 -7.11 15.13
N ALA A 53 4.40 -7.59 14.15
CA ALA A 53 4.84 -8.56 13.15
C ALA A 53 5.69 -7.95 12.01
N LEU A 54 6.23 -6.73 12.19
CA LEU A 54 7.05 -6.00 11.21
C LEU A 54 6.32 -5.76 9.88
N LEU A 55 4.99 -5.63 9.91
CA LEU A 55 4.21 -5.26 8.73
C LEU A 55 4.18 -3.74 8.50
N GLY A 56 4.67 -2.97 9.47
CA GLY A 56 4.73 -1.53 9.37
C GLY A 56 5.83 -1.05 8.40
N VAL A 57 5.51 0.04 7.72
CA VAL A 57 6.36 0.74 6.77
C VAL A 57 6.95 1.97 7.47
N SER A 58 8.23 2.26 7.26
CA SER A 58 8.83 3.51 7.74
C SER A 58 8.16 4.74 7.11
N VAL A 59 8.10 5.83 7.87
CA VAL A 59 7.40 7.09 7.51
C VAL A 59 8.01 7.74 6.27
N GLU A 60 9.30 7.52 6.02
CA GLU A 60 10.02 8.13 4.89
C GLU A 60 9.74 7.47 3.53
N VAL A 61 9.36 6.19 3.52
CA VAL A 61 9.16 5.40 2.30
C VAL A 61 8.04 5.96 1.41
N PRO A 62 6.86 6.34 1.93
CA PRO A 62 5.84 7.04 1.14
C PRO A 62 6.37 8.30 0.44
N GLY A 63 7.10 9.16 1.17
CA GLY A 63 7.64 10.40 0.63
C GLY A 63 8.67 10.15 -0.47
N LEU A 64 9.57 9.19 -0.27
CA LEU A 64 10.59 8.82 -1.27
C LEU A 64 9.94 8.22 -2.54
N VAL A 65 8.89 7.41 -2.37
CA VAL A 65 8.13 6.86 -3.50
C VAL A 65 7.43 7.97 -4.28
N VAL A 66 6.82 8.95 -3.61
CA VAL A 66 6.19 10.09 -4.30
C VAL A 66 7.24 10.92 -5.04
N ALA A 67 8.39 11.20 -4.41
CA ALA A 67 9.48 11.93 -5.05
C ALA A 67 10.01 11.22 -6.31
N THR A 68 10.25 9.90 -6.22
CA THR A 68 10.68 9.10 -7.38
C THR A 68 9.61 8.96 -8.45
N MET A 69 8.33 8.94 -8.08
CA MET A 69 7.20 8.93 -9.00
C MET A 69 7.13 10.24 -9.80
N VAL A 70 7.28 11.40 -9.16
CA VAL A 70 7.26 12.70 -9.86
C VAL A 70 8.38 12.83 -10.89
N GLY A 71 9.52 12.17 -10.68
CA GLY A 71 10.62 12.12 -11.65
C GLY A 71 10.38 11.22 -12.87
N GLN A 72 9.28 10.47 -12.92
CA GLN A 72 8.96 9.59 -14.05
C GLN A 72 8.46 10.37 -15.27
N PRO A 73 8.66 9.86 -16.49
CA PRO A 73 8.18 10.54 -17.68
C PRO A 73 6.64 10.64 -17.66
N GLN A 74 6.13 11.78 -18.10
CA GLN A 74 4.72 12.16 -18.02
C GLN A 74 3.77 11.11 -18.63
N HIS A 75 4.17 10.45 -19.73
CA HIS A 75 3.36 9.41 -20.36
C HIS A 75 3.16 8.16 -19.48
N VAL A 76 4.11 7.84 -18.59
CA VAL A 76 3.97 6.76 -17.61
C VAL A 76 3.01 7.17 -16.50
N LEU A 77 3.09 8.42 -16.04
CA LEU A 77 2.22 8.97 -15.00
C LEU A 77 0.77 9.08 -15.47
N LEU A 78 0.54 9.53 -16.70
CA LEU A 78 -0.79 9.59 -17.30
C LEU A 78 -1.46 8.21 -17.39
N LYS A 79 -0.69 7.14 -17.67
CA LYS A 79 -1.21 5.75 -17.66
C LYS A 79 -1.65 5.27 -16.27
N GLN A 80 -1.16 5.92 -15.21
CA GLN A 80 -1.53 5.62 -13.83
C GLN A 80 -2.67 6.49 -13.31
N SER A 81 -3.07 7.53 -14.05
CA SER A 81 -4.16 8.43 -13.66
C SER A 81 -5.46 7.65 -13.40
N GLY A 82 -6.13 7.99 -12.31
CA GLY A 82 -7.38 7.37 -11.86
C GLY A 82 -7.21 6.01 -11.20
N ARG A 83 -5.98 5.51 -11.00
CA ARG A 83 -5.71 4.23 -10.37
C ARG A 83 -5.36 4.37 -8.90
N THR A 84 -5.71 3.33 -8.14
CA THR A 84 -5.21 3.11 -6.79
C THR A 84 -3.91 2.33 -6.84
N LEU A 85 -2.84 2.91 -6.31
CA LEU A 85 -1.49 2.35 -6.32
C LEU A 85 -1.12 1.90 -4.91
N PHE A 86 -0.58 0.68 -4.80
CA PHE A 86 -0.02 0.19 -3.55
C PHE A 86 1.41 0.68 -3.41
N LEU A 87 1.72 1.31 -2.28
CA LEU A 87 3.07 1.79 -1.99
C LEU A 87 4.10 0.69 -2.07
N SER A 88 3.77 -0.52 -1.61
CA SER A 88 4.68 -1.66 -1.64
C SER A 88 5.02 -2.14 -3.05
N ASP A 89 4.09 -2.01 -3.99
CA ASP A 89 4.34 -2.31 -5.39
C ASP A 89 5.19 -1.22 -6.04
N LEU A 90 4.90 0.05 -5.76
CA LEU A 90 5.68 1.19 -6.25
C LEU A 90 7.11 1.20 -5.69
N ALA A 91 7.28 0.94 -4.40
CA ALA A 91 8.58 0.88 -3.75
C ALA A 91 9.46 -0.21 -4.38
N ARG A 92 8.90 -1.38 -4.71
CA ARG A 92 9.65 -2.41 -5.45
C ARG A 92 9.97 -2.01 -6.88
N ARG A 93 9.01 -1.39 -7.59
CA ARG A 93 9.22 -0.92 -8.98
C ARG A 93 10.30 0.15 -9.06
N PHE A 94 10.34 1.08 -8.11
CA PHE A 94 11.32 2.17 -8.05
C PHE A 94 12.59 1.81 -7.28
N GLY A 95 12.67 0.59 -6.71
CA GLY A 95 13.82 0.16 -5.93
C GLY A 95 13.98 0.87 -4.57
N VAL A 96 12.95 1.55 -4.10
CA VAL A 96 12.92 2.24 -2.80
C VAL A 96 12.88 1.20 -1.68
N LYS A 97 13.87 1.28 -0.80
CA LYS A 97 13.99 0.45 0.41
C LYS A 97 13.89 1.33 1.64
N ASP A 98 13.40 0.72 2.71
CA ASP A 98 13.39 1.29 4.06
C ASP A 98 14.83 1.48 4.59
N CYS A 99 15.03 2.25 5.66
CA CYS A 99 16.29 2.36 6.43
C CYS A 99 16.91 0.99 6.74
N ASN A 100 16.06 0.00 6.99
CA ASN A 100 16.46 -1.39 7.25
C ASN A 100 16.85 -2.19 5.99
N LYS A 101 17.01 -1.54 4.83
CA LYS A 101 17.30 -2.13 3.50
C LYS A 101 16.29 -3.19 3.06
N LYS A 102 15.08 -3.17 3.63
CA LYS A 102 13.99 -4.09 3.31
C LYS A 102 12.94 -3.38 2.46
N TYR A 103 12.27 -4.14 1.60
CA TYR A 103 11.09 -3.62 0.90
C TYR A 103 9.89 -3.62 1.84
N PRO A 104 8.99 -2.63 1.71
CA PRO A 104 7.72 -2.64 2.41
C PRO A 104 6.93 -3.90 2.09
N THR A 105 6.23 -4.40 3.11
CA THR A 105 5.42 -5.61 3.00
C THR A 105 4.20 -5.36 2.12
N ASP A 106 3.90 -6.27 1.19
CA ASP A 106 2.67 -6.16 0.39
C ASP A 106 1.45 -6.54 1.24
N PRO A 107 0.42 -5.68 1.33
CA PRO A 107 -0.84 -6.05 1.98
C PRO A 107 -1.59 -7.14 1.21
N ARG A 108 -1.29 -7.30 -0.09
CA ARG A 108 -1.88 -8.34 -0.95
C ARG A 108 -1.10 -9.65 -0.96
N SER A 109 0.04 -9.74 -0.27
CA SER A 109 0.80 -11.00 -0.24
C SER A 109 0.05 -12.02 0.63
N VAL A 110 -0.09 -13.24 0.12
CA VAL A 110 -0.74 -14.33 0.85
C VAL A 110 -0.01 -14.60 2.17
N LYS A 111 1.32 -14.47 2.18
CA LYS A 111 2.14 -14.56 3.39
C LYS A 111 1.76 -13.53 4.45
N THR A 112 1.49 -12.30 4.03
CA THR A 112 1.07 -11.20 4.92
C THR A 112 -0.31 -11.49 5.50
N LEU A 113 -1.25 -11.93 4.67
CA LEU A 113 -2.60 -12.27 5.09
C LEU A 113 -2.61 -13.45 6.07
N LEU A 114 -1.80 -14.49 5.82
CA LEU A 114 -1.61 -15.62 6.71
C LEU A 114 -1.01 -15.22 8.06
N LYS A 115 -0.04 -14.29 8.06
CA LYS A 115 0.52 -13.73 9.30
C LYS A 115 -0.54 -12.96 10.09
N LEU A 116 -1.35 -12.14 9.41
CA LEU A 116 -2.41 -11.36 10.02
C LEU A 116 -3.54 -12.25 10.58
N ALA A 117 -3.84 -13.36 9.91
CA ALA A 117 -4.79 -14.38 10.37
C ALA A 117 -4.27 -15.27 11.53
N GLY A 118 -3.02 -15.07 11.97
CA GLY A 118 -2.42 -15.84 13.07
C GLY A 118 -1.77 -17.18 12.65
N TRP A 119 -1.83 -17.57 11.38
CA TRP A 119 -1.27 -18.83 10.87
C TRP A 119 0.23 -18.72 10.54
N ARG A 120 1.04 -18.39 11.56
CA ARG A 120 2.49 -18.11 11.41
C ARG A 120 3.29 -19.30 10.83
N ARG A 121 2.91 -20.54 11.16
CA ARG A 121 3.59 -21.76 10.64
C ARG A 121 3.38 -21.92 9.14
N VAL A 122 2.14 -21.76 8.68
CA VAL A 122 1.79 -21.87 7.25
C VAL A 122 2.42 -20.70 6.46
N ALA A 123 2.44 -19.51 7.05
CA ALA A 123 3.08 -18.34 6.44
C ALA A 123 4.60 -18.52 6.22
N PHE A 124 5.26 -19.41 6.95
CA PHE A 124 6.68 -19.72 6.73
C PHE A 124 6.89 -20.43 5.39
N PHE A 125 6.04 -21.41 5.07
CA PHE A 125 6.10 -22.19 3.84
C PHE A 125 5.65 -21.41 2.59
N VAL A 126 4.80 -20.40 2.77
CA VAL A 126 4.33 -19.59 1.64
C VAL A 126 5.37 -18.52 1.27
N PRO A 127 5.79 -18.45 -0.01
CA PRO A 127 6.71 -17.42 -0.45
C PRO A 127 6.01 -16.06 -0.57
N SER A 128 6.77 -14.98 -0.32
CA SER A 128 6.23 -13.60 -0.31
C SER A 128 5.84 -13.07 -1.69
N PHE A 129 6.31 -13.69 -2.78
CA PHE A 129 6.00 -13.26 -4.15
C PHE A 129 4.56 -13.58 -4.58
N VAL A 130 3.88 -14.53 -3.92
CA VAL A 130 2.50 -14.90 -4.24
C VAL A 130 1.57 -13.81 -3.74
N LYS A 131 0.97 -13.07 -4.68
CA LYS A 131 0.02 -11.98 -4.43
C LYS A 131 -1.39 -12.46 -4.74
N VAL A 132 -2.35 -12.00 -3.94
CA VAL A 132 -3.78 -12.16 -4.22
C VAL A 132 -4.14 -11.31 -5.45
N PRO A 133 -4.78 -11.90 -6.48
CA PRO A 133 -5.24 -11.15 -7.65
C PRO A 133 -6.25 -10.07 -7.27
N CYS A 134 -6.26 -8.95 -8.00
CA CYS A 134 -7.19 -7.85 -7.73
C CYS A 134 -8.66 -8.26 -7.83
N TRP A 135 -9.01 -9.18 -8.75
CA TRP A 135 -10.40 -9.63 -8.90
C TRP A 135 -10.93 -10.34 -7.64
N VAL A 136 -10.07 -11.12 -6.95
CA VAL A 136 -10.43 -11.77 -5.69
C VAL A 136 -10.74 -10.71 -4.63
N LEU A 137 -9.88 -9.69 -4.53
CA LEU A 137 -10.11 -8.57 -3.60
C LEU A 137 -11.38 -7.80 -3.95
N SER A 138 -11.64 -7.57 -5.24
CA SER A 138 -12.87 -6.93 -5.69
C SER A 138 -14.11 -7.72 -5.30
N ILE A 139 -14.09 -9.06 -5.37
CA ILE A 139 -15.23 -9.90 -4.94
C ILE A 139 -15.45 -9.81 -3.43
N VAL A 140 -14.37 -9.82 -2.65
CA VAL A 140 -14.46 -9.72 -1.18
C VAL A 140 -14.96 -8.34 -0.75
N THR A 141 -14.46 -7.29 -1.39
CA THR A 141 -14.83 -5.90 -1.07
C THR A 141 -16.18 -5.50 -1.67
N SER A 142 -16.64 -6.07 -2.79
CA SER A 142 -17.92 -5.66 -3.41
C SER A 142 -19.16 -6.05 -2.62
N LYS A 143 -19.01 -6.86 -1.56
CA LYS A 143 -20.09 -7.22 -0.63
C LYS A 143 -20.20 -6.28 0.58
N PHE A 144 -19.34 -5.26 0.66
CA PHE A 144 -19.36 -4.19 1.66
C PHE A 144 -19.45 -2.82 0.96
#